data_AF-R4KIX4-F1
#
_entry.id   AF-R4KIX4-F1
#
_cell.length_a   1.000
_cell.length_b   1.000
_cell.length_c   1.000
_cell.angle_alpha   90.00
_cell.angle_beta   90.00
_cell.angle_gamma   90.00
#
_symmetry.space_group_name_H-M   'P 1'
#
loop_
_entity.id
_entity.type
_entity.pdbx_description
1 polymer ?
#
loop_
_entity_poly.entity_id
_entity_poly.type
_entity_poly.pdbx_seq_one_letter_code
_entity_poly.pdbx_strand_id
1 'polypeptide(L)'
;MQEKDGKVTIVVTEDVPLIIKSSKSRTQYDVVELDTGGYIEIHLPCTFKIGQLIGDESDFGAANANPWGRDIIITGDRGKNGARGRDGEAGGAGTAGERGGDGGDAPDVTIEIGELKRNLNVLNVGGRGGDGGKGGDGGNGRDGDGSAGGAGGDGGNGGNSGNGGNGGKVVIKCQKMNDYQIIGECKQAPCGNAGAGGRGGAGGSGKPPGAGGKSGSNGVLGLSGEKGTIDINP
;
A
#
# COMPACT_ATOMS: atom_id res chain seq x y z
N MET A 1 -10.07 -20.18 -17.03
CA MET A 1 -9.13 -20.24 -18.17
C MET A 1 -9.64 -21.28 -19.14
N GLN A 2 -9.84 -20.92 -20.40
CA GLN A 2 -10.29 -21.84 -21.44
C GLN A 2 -9.34 -21.71 -22.63
N GLU A 3 -8.72 -22.80 -23.05
CA GLU A 3 -8.08 -22.87 -24.37
C GLU A 3 -9.19 -23.20 -25.36
N LYS A 4 -9.54 -22.23 -26.20
CA LYS A 4 -10.52 -22.41 -27.28
C LYS A 4 -9.79 -22.14 -28.59
N ASP A 5 -9.80 -23.12 -29.50
CA ASP A 5 -9.19 -23.02 -30.82
C ASP A 5 -7.67 -22.70 -30.82
N GLY A 6 -6.95 -23.16 -29.78
CA GLY A 6 -5.50 -22.91 -29.63
C GLY A 6 -5.14 -21.48 -29.19
N LYS A 7 -6.14 -20.64 -28.91
CA LYS A 7 -5.96 -19.31 -28.33
C LYS A 7 -6.07 -19.35 -26.82
N VAL A 8 -5.19 -18.61 -26.18
CA VAL A 8 -5.16 -18.37 -24.74
C VAL A 8 -6.07 -17.20 -24.43
N THR A 9 -7.27 -17.51 -23.97
CA THR A 9 -8.25 -16.51 -23.53
C THR A 9 -8.33 -16.47 -22.01
N ILE A 10 -8.37 -15.25 -21.47
CA ILE A 10 -8.71 -14.99 -20.08
C ILE A 10 -9.86 -14.00 -20.00
N VAL A 11 -10.83 -14.31 -19.14
CA VAL A 11 -11.88 -13.38 -18.72
C VAL A 11 -11.47 -12.86 -17.34
N VAL A 12 -11.38 -11.55 -17.22
CA VAL A 12 -10.96 -10.83 -16.02
C VAL A 12 -12.19 -10.11 -15.48
N THR A 13 -12.61 -10.50 -14.28
CA THR A 13 -13.82 -9.99 -13.62
C THR A 13 -13.44 -9.40 -12.26
N GLU A 14 -14.36 -8.69 -11.61
CA GLU A 14 -14.14 -8.16 -10.25
C GLU A 14 -13.77 -9.27 -9.26
N ASP A 15 -14.45 -10.42 -9.34
CA ASP A 15 -14.21 -11.57 -8.46
C ASP A 15 -12.94 -12.36 -8.83
N VAL A 16 -12.47 -12.22 -10.08
CA VAL A 16 -11.32 -12.95 -10.62
C VAL A 16 -10.38 -11.98 -11.36
N PRO A 17 -9.68 -11.09 -10.63
CA PRO A 17 -8.73 -10.19 -11.24
C PRO A 17 -7.48 -10.93 -11.70
N LEU A 18 -6.79 -10.37 -12.69
CA LEU A 18 -5.52 -10.92 -13.17
C LEU A 18 -4.35 -10.27 -12.43
N ILE A 19 -3.68 -11.03 -11.57
CA ILE A 19 -2.56 -10.51 -10.75
C ILE A 19 -1.21 -11.12 -11.21
N ILE A 20 -0.32 -10.28 -11.71
CA ILE A 20 1.04 -10.61 -12.15
C ILE A 20 2.02 -10.24 -11.04
N LYS A 21 2.29 -11.20 -10.15
CA LYS A 21 3.12 -11.03 -8.94
C LYS A 21 4.24 -12.04 -8.76
N SER A 22 4.43 -12.93 -9.73
CA SER A 22 5.54 -13.89 -9.71
C SER A 22 6.13 -14.06 -11.10
N SER A 23 7.39 -14.46 -11.19
CA SER A 23 8.02 -14.84 -12.47
C SER A 23 7.34 -16.02 -13.17
N LYS A 24 6.45 -16.74 -12.47
CA LYS A 24 5.64 -17.83 -13.01
C LYS A 24 4.29 -17.36 -13.54
N SER A 25 3.91 -16.10 -13.28
CA SER A 25 2.66 -15.53 -13.79
C SER A 25 2.75 -15.44 -15.32
N ARG A 26 1.68 -15.85 -16.00
CA ARG A 26 1.59 -15.72 -17.45
C ARG A 26 1.40 -14.25 -17.81
N THR A 27 2.20 -13.77 -18.76
CA THR A 27 2.17 -12.38 -19.25
C THR A 27 1.83 -12.27 -20.73
N GLN A 28 1.36 -13.34 -21.37
CA GLN A 28 0.96 -13.34 -22.77
C GLN A 28 -0.36 -14.05 -22.95
N TYR A 29 -1.31 -13.35 -23.58
CA TYR A 29 -2.66 -13.79 -23.86
C TYR A 29 -3.04 -13.42 -25.30
N ASP A 30 -3.80 -14.30 -25.96
CA ASP A 30 -4.34 -13.99 -27.29
C ASP A 30 -5.54 -13.07 -27.17
N VAL A 31 -6.40 -13.31 -26.17
CA VAL A 31 -7.55 -12.47 -25.85
C VAL A 31 -7.62 -12.24 -24.36
N VAL A 32 -7.75 -10.98 -23.96
CA VAL A 32 -8.15 -10.57 -22.62
C VAL A 32 -9.53 -9.94 -22.75
N GLU A 33 -10.52 -10.58 -22.14
CA GLU A 33 -11.87 -10.03 -21.96
C GLU A 33 -11.93 -9.43 -20.56
N LEU A 34 -12.08 -8.10 -20.50
CA LEU A 34 -12.15 -7.36 -19.25
C LEU A 34 -13.61 -6.99 -19.00
N ASP A 35 -14.24 -7.65 -18.04
CA ASP A 35 -15.62 -7.37 -17.64
C ASP A 35 -15.68 -6.13 -16.76
N THR A 36 -16.90 -5.60 -16.56
CA THR A 36 -17.19 -4.56 -15.57
C THR A 36 -16.52 -4.89 -14.24
N GLY A 37 -15.66 -3.99 -13.80
CA GLY A 37 -14.98 -4.10 -12.52
C GLY A 37 -13.77 -5.04 -12.46
N GLY A 38 -13.55 -5.85 -13.49
CA GLY A 38 -12.32 -6.60 -13.65
C GLY A 38 -11.12 -5.68 -13.75
N TYR A 39 -9.99 -6.12 -13.22
CA TYR A 39 -8.73 -5.39 -13.30
C TYR A 39 -7.51 -6.32 -13.39
N ILE A 40 -6.43 -5.75 -13.91
CA ILE A 40 -5.13 -6.38 -14.06
C ILE A 40 -4.14 -5.65 -13.17
N GLU A 41 -3.45 -6.35 -12.27
CA GLU A 41 -2.45 -5.75 -11.38
C GLU A 41 -1.06 -6.35 -11.66
N ILE A 42 -0.05 -5.49 -11.80
CA ILE A 42 1.32 -5.89 -12.18
C ILE A 42 2.31 -5.38 -11.13
N HIS A 43 2.98 -6.32 -10.46
CA HIS A 43 3.94 -6.05 -9.37
C HIS A 43 5.39 -6.35 -9.74
N LEU A 44 5.65 -6.91 -10.92
CA LEU A 44 7.00 -7.28 -11.35
C LEU A 44 7.33 -6.70 -12.72
N PRO A 45 8.62 -6.38 -12.98
CA PRO A 45 9.05 -5.96 -14.30
C PRO A 45 8.73 -7.03 -15.33
N CYS A 46 7.99 -6.65 -16.38
CA CYS A 46 7.61 -7.59 -17.42
C CYS A 46 7.24 -6.90 -18.74
N THR A 47 7.16 -7.73 -19.79
CA THR A 47 6.41 -7.40 -20.99
C THR A 47 5.08 -8.15 -20.94
N PHE A 48 3.99 -7.40 -20.85
CA PHE A 48 2.63 -7.92 -20.84
C PHE A 48 2.03 -7.80 -22.25
N LYS A 49 1.77 -8.93 -22.90
CA LYS A 49 1.34 -9.02 -24.29
C LYS A 49 -0.10 -9.48 -24.41
N ILE A 50 -0.89 -8.73 -25.15
CA ILE A 50 -2.31 -9.01 -25.41
C ILE A 50 -2.54 -8.97 -26.91
N GLY A 51 -3.05 -10.05 -27.49
CA GLY A 51 -3.46 -10.06 -28.89
C GLY A 51 -4.64 -9.11 -29.13
N GLN A 52 -5.75 -9.34 -28.40
CA GLN A 52 -6.94 -8.49 -28.42
C GLN A 52 -7.39 -8.18 -26.98
N LEU A 53 -7.63 -6.90 -26.69
CA LEU A 53 -8.25 -6.47 -25.45
C LEU A 53 -9.70 -6.06 -25.74
N ILE A 54 -10.64 -6.81 -25.18
CA ILE A 54 -12.09 -6.62 -25.39
C ILE A 54 -12.79 -6.43 -24.05
N GLY A 55 -14.05 -6.00 -24.07
CA GLY A 55 -14.91 -5.89 -22.89
C GLY A 55 -15.98 -4.82 -23.07
N ASP A 56 -16.91 -4.75 -22.12
CA ASP A 56 -17.98 -3.76 -22.16
C ASP A 56 -17.47 -2.33 -21.89
N GLU A 57 -17.97 -1.37 -22.66
CA GLU A 57 -17.60 0.05 -22.57
C GLU A 57 -18.20 0.80 -21.38
N SER A 58 -19.14 0.17 -20.64
CA SER A 58 -19.98 0.83 -19.63
C SER A 58 -19.22 1.42 -18.44
N ASP A 59 -17.95 1.05 -18.23
CA ASP A 59 -17.26 1.24 -16.96
C ASP A 59 -15.91 1.93 -17.08
N PHE A 60 -15.78 2.88 -18.00
CA PHE A 60 -14.60 3.74 -18.08
C PHE A 60 -14.36 4.50 -16.76
N GLY A 61 -13.60 3.89 -15.85
CA GLY A 61 -13.32 4.44 -14.53
C GLY A 61 -14.45 4.28 -13.51
N ALA A 62 -15.30 3.26 -13.62
CA ALA A 62 -16.30 2.98 -12.58
C ALA A 62 -15.60 2.70 -11.25
N ALA A 63 -15.63 3.67 -10.34
CA ALA A 63 -14.91 3.68 -9.07
C ALA A 63 -15.33 2.58 -8.08
N ASN A 64 -16.30 1.73 -8.45
CA ASN A 64 -17.03 0.87 -7.52
C ASN A 64 -16.49 -0.56 -7.43
N ALA A 65 -15.55 -0.99 -8.29
CA ALA A 65 -15.16 -2.41 -8.38
C ALA A 65 -13.67 -2.73 -8.16
N ASN A 66 -12.78 -1.73 -8.13
CA ASN A 66 -11.41 -1.92 -7.63
C ASN A 66 -10.94 -0.65 -6.90
N PRO A 67 -10.00 -0.74 -5.94
CA PRO A 67 -9.66 0.38 -5.04
C PRO A 67 -9.15 1.64 -5.75
N TRP A 68 -8.86 1.55 -7.05
CA TRP A 68 -8.36 2.64 -7.87
C TRP A 68 -9.34 3.08 -8.97
N GLY A 69 -10.34 2.26 -9.31
CA GLY A 69 -11.21 2.44 -10.48
C GLY A 69 -10.44 2.42 -11.80
N ARG A 70 -9.50 1.48 -11.97
CA ARG A 70 -8.58 1.42 -13.14
C ARG A 70 -8.51 0.00 -13.71
N ASP A 71 -8.34 -0.11 -15.01
CA ASP A 71 -8.33 -1.41 -15.71
C ASP A 71 -7.00 -2.14 -15.53
N ILE A 72 -5.89 -1.41 -15.64
CA ILE A 72 -4.54 -1.92 -15.41
C ILE A 72 -3.86 -1.06 -14.34
N ILE A 73 -3.33 -1.72 -13.31
CA ILE A 73 -2.65 -1.09 -12.18
C ILE A 73 -1.23 -1.64 -12.12
N ILE A 74 -0.24 -0.76 -12.25
CA ILE A 74 1.18 -1.06 -12.08
C ILE A 74 1.58 -0.51 -10.72
N THR A 75 1.92 -1.39 -9.78
CA THR A 75 2.18 -0.98 -8.40
C THR A 75 3.22 -1.83 -7.68
N GLY A 76 3.76 -1.29 -6.59
CA GLY A 76 4.68 -2.00 -5.72
C GLY A 76 3.99 -2.50 -4.45
N ASP A 77 4.67 -3.37 -3.71
CA ASP A 77 4.11 -3.95 -2.50
C ASP A 77 3.88 -2.90 -1.41
N ARG A 78 2.82 -3.08 -0.63
CA ARG A 78 2.57 -2.23 0.54
C ARG A 78 3.62 -2.50 1.62
N GLY A 79 4.12 -1.42 2.23
CA GLY A 79 4.99 -1.49 3.39
C GLY A 79 4.28 -2.09 4.61
N LYS A 80 4.98 -2.93 5.36
CA LYS A 80 4.45 -3.55 6.59
C LYS A 80 4.15 -2.50 7.66
N ASN A 81 3.06 -2.66 8.40
CA ASN A 81 2.83 -1.80 9.57
C ASN A 81 3.81 -2.17 10.70
N GLY A 82 4.24 -1.17 11.47
CA GLY A 82 5.04 -1.35 12.66
C GLY A 82 4.22 -1.91 13.83
N ALA A 83 4.82 -2.80 14.61
CA ALA A 83 4.17 -3.34 15.81
C ALA A 83 4.03 -2.28 16.91
N ARG A 84 2.99 -2.41 17.72
CA ARG A 84 2.79 -1.60 18.93
C ARG A 84 3.87 -1.89 19.97
N GLY A 85 4.34 -0.86 20.66
CA GLY A 85 5.16 -0.99 21.86
C GLY A 85 4.38 -1.64 23.02
N ARG A 86 5.10 -2.29 23.93
CA ARG A 86 4.54 -2.91 25.13
C ARG A 86 4.38 -1.86 26.22
N ASP A 87 3.28 -1.94 26.94
CA ASP A 87 3.06 -1.08 28.10
C ASP A 87 4.03 -1.48 29.23
N GLY A 88 4.42 -0.51 30.04
CA GLY A 88 5.30 -0.71 31.18
C GLY A 88 4.58 -1.37 32.35
N GLU A 89 5.30 -2.19 33.11
CA GLU A 89 4.86 -2.64 34.44
C GLU A 89 4.89 -1.48 35.44
N ALA A 90 4.43 -1.69 36.67
CA ALA A 90 4.36 -0.63 37.69
C ALA A 90 5.71 0.11 37.88
N GLY A 91 5.71 1.42 37.60
CA GLY A 91 6.90 2.28 37.59
C GLY A 91 7.88 2.07 36.43
N GLY A 92 7.61 1.08 35.56
CA GLY A 92 8.38 0.77 34.38
C GLY A 92 7.93 1.56 33.16
N ALA A 93 8.89 1.89 32.29
CA ALA A 93 8.60 2.60 31.05
C ALA A 93 7.91 1.70 30.02
N GLY A 94 7.03 2.28 29.20
CA GLY A 94 6.52 1.65 28.00
C GLY A 94 7.59 1.60 26.90
N THR A 95 7.55 0.59 26.04
CA THR A 95 8.51 0.48 24.93
C THR A 95 8.05 1.28 23.71
N ALA A 96 8.98 1.69 22.86
CA ALA A 96 8.64 2.35 21.61
C ALA A 96 7.83 1.42 20.68
N GLY A 97 6.99 2.02 19.83
CA GLY A 97 6.39 1.34 18.69
C GLY A 97 7.40 1.18 17.56
N GLU A 98 7.27 0.12 16.77
CA GLU A 98 8.16 -0.13 15.65
C GLU A 98 7.87 0.80 14.47
N ARG A 99 8.89 1.04 13.65
CA ARG A 99 8.74 1.78 12.39
C ARG A 99 7.94 0.95 11.37
N GLY A 100 7.07 1.61 10.62
CA GLY A 100 6.42 1.05 9.43
C GLY A 100 7.41 0.87 8.27
N GLY A 101 7.32 -0.23 7.55
CA GLY A 101 8.15 -0.51 6.38
C GLY A 101 7.81 0.41 5.20
N ASP A 102 8.80 0.69 4.35
CA ASP A 102 8.59 1.47 3.14
C ASP A 102 7.76 0.67 2.12
N GLY A 103 6.97 1.37 1.30
CA GLY A 103 6.30 0.77 0.16
C GLY A 103 7.29 0.47 -0.96
N GLY A 104 7.07 -0.62 -1.69
CA GLY A 104 7.89 -0.98 -2.85
C GLY A 104 7.64 -0.05 -4.02
N ASP A 105 8.66 0.18 -4.84
CA ASP A 105 8.49 0.90 -6.10
C ASP A 105 7.63 0.09 -7.08
N ALA A 106 6.86 0.78 -7.91
CA ALA A 106 6.16 0.13 -9.02
C ALA A 106 7.17 -0.32 -10.09
N PRO A 107 6.96 -1.49 -10.72
CA PRO A 107 7.90 -2.02 -11.69
C PRO A 107 7.91 -1.25 -13.01
N ASP A 108 9.01 -1.36 -13.74
CA ASP A 108 9.04 -0.97 -15.15
C ASP A 108 8.32 -2.01 -16.01
N VAL A 109 7.33 -1.58 -16.79
CA VAL A 109 6.45 -2.49 -17.55
C VAL A 109 6.32 -2.02 -18.99
N THR A 110 6.38 -2.97 -19.94
CA THR A 110 5.93 -2.74 -21.31
C THR A 110 4.63 -3.50 -21.56
N ILE A 111 3.57 -2.81 -21.95
CA ILE A 111 2.29 -3.39 -22.35
C ILE A 111 2.22 -3.35 -23.88
N GLU A 112 2.07 -4.51 -24.52
CA GLU A 112 1.93 -4.63 -25.98
C GLU A 112 0.53 -5.15 -26.31
N ILE A 113 -0.27 -4.33 -27.00
CA ILE A 113 -1.65 -4.64 -27.40
C ILE A 113 -1.72 -4.71 -28.92
N GLY A 114 -2.16 -5.85 -29.45
CA GLY A 114 -2.36 -6.02 -30.90
C GLY A 114 -3.57 -5.23 -31.40
N GLU A 115 -4.71 -5.39 -30.75
CA GLU A 115 -5.94 -4.68 -31.09
C GLU A 115 -6.72 -4.31 -29.84
N LEU A 116 -6.99 -3.02 -29.68
CA LEU A 116 -7.82 -2.48 -28.62
C LEU A 116 -9.26 -2.38 -29.11
N LYS A 117 -10.20 -2.98 -28.38
CA LYS A 117 -11.65 -2.93 -28.66
C LYS A 117 -12.49 -2.41 -27.50
N ARG A 118 -11.87 -1.60 -26.65
CA ARG A 118 -12.50 -0.87 -25.54
C ARG A 118 -11.59 0.27 -25.11
N ASN A 119 -12.14 1.26 -24.43
CA ASN A 119 -11.30 2.25 -23.75
C ASN A 119 -10.54 1.60 -22.58
N LEU A 120 -9.33 2.11 -22.31
CA LEU A 120 -8.41 1.54 -21.32
C LEU A 120 -7.89 2.62 -20.36
N ASN A 121 -8.03 2.38 -19.06
CA ASN A 121 -7.46 3.21 -18.00
C ASN A 121 -6.30 2.52 -17.30
N VAL A 122 -5.14 3.16 -17.29
CA VAL A 122 -3.92 2.61 -16.69
C VAL A 122 -3.44 3.51 -15.55
N LEU A 123 -3.15 2.91 -14.40
CA LEU A 123 -2.56 3.60 -13.26
C LEU A 123 -1.15 3.08 -13.00
N ASN A 124 -0.22 4.02 -12.81
CA ASN A 124 1.13 3.77 -12.35
C ASN A 124 1.35 4.48 -11.01
N VAL A 125 1.53 3.71 -9.93
CA VAL A 125 1.70 4.22 -8.57
C VAL A 125 2.51 3.24 -7.75
N GLY A 126 3.53 3.70 -7.01
CA GLY A 126 4.25 2.82 -6.08
C GLY A 126 3.38 2.29 -4.93
N GLY A 127 3.95 1.40 -4.13
CA GLY A 127 3.31 0.83 -2.95
C GLY A 127 3.17 1.86 -1.83
N ARG A 128 2.06 1.79 -1.08
CA ARG A 128 1.87 2.65 0.11
C ARG A 128 2.84 2.29 1.22
N GLY A 129 3.38 3.29 1.92
CA GLY A 129 4.17 3.09 3.13
C GLY A 129 3.37 2.49 4.30
N GLY A 130 4.04 1.70 5.13
CA GLY A 130 3.44 1.10 6.33
C GLY A 130 3.24 2.10 7.45
N ASP A 131 2.18 1.93 8.24
CA ASP A 131 1.91 2.80 9.39
C ASP A 131 2.92 2.49 10.52
N GLY A 132 3.35 3.51 11.25
CA GLY A 132 4.20 3.35 12.43
C GLY A 132 3.40 2.82 13.63
N GLY A 133 4.03 1.99 14.46
CA GLY A 133 3.40 1.42 15.65
C GLY A 133 3.18 2.45 16.75
N LYS A 134 2.09 2.36 17.50
CA LYS A 134 1.89 3.18 18.71
C LYS A 134 2.92 2.79 19.77
N GLY A 135 3.50 3.76 20.48
CA GLY A 135 4.27 3.51 21.69
C GLY A 135 3.45 2.90 22.82
N GLY A 136 4.10 2.12 23.69
CA GLY A 136 3.49 1.57 24.90
C GLY A 136 3.32 2.63 25.98
N ASP A 137 2.26 2.53 26.76
CA ASP A 137 2.03 3.45 27.88
C ASP A 137 2.97 3.07 29.05
N GLY A 138 3.43 4.04 29.83
CA GLY A 138 4.23 3.79 31.03
C GLY A 138 3.36 3.28 32.19
N GLY A 139 3.93 2.43 33.04
CA GLY A 139 3.17 1.85 34.15
C GLY A 139 3.12 2.77 35.36
N ASN A 140 2.02 2.71 36.11
CA ASN A 140 1.82 3.55 37.29
C ASN A 140 2.79 3.18 38.42
N GLY A 141 3.23 4.17 39.18
CA GLY A 141 4.02 3.96 40.39
C GLY A 141 3.21 3.25 41.47
N ARG A 142 3.89 2.51 42.34
CA ARG A 142 3.25 1.82 43.47
C ARG A 142 2.94 2.80 44.59
N ASP A 143 1.82 2.61 45.27
CA ASP A 143 1.50 3.38 46.47
C ASP A 143 2.49 3.05 47.61
N GLY A 144 2.88 4.07 48.36
CA GLY A 144 3.65 3.95 49.59
C GLY A 144 2.72 3.86 50.78
N ASP A 145 2.60 2.68 51.40
CA ASP A 145 1.79 2.43 52.59
C ASP A 145 2.40 3.13 53.83
N GLY A 146 2.28 4.46 53.89
CA GLY A 146 2.93 5.31 54.89
C GLY A 146 4.36 5.73 54.53
N SER A 147 4.86 5.31 53.38
CA SER A 147 6.15 5.69 52.80
C SER A 147 5.98 6.61 51.57
N ALA A 148 7.08 6.94 50.90
CA ALA A 148 7.03 7.69 49.64
C ALA A 148 6.40 6.83 48.53
N GLY A 149 5.58 7.45 47.69
CA GLY A 149 4.99 6.78 46.52
C GLY A 149 6.04 6.52 45.44
N GLY A 150 5.92 5.40 44.73
CA GLY A 150 6.77 5.08 43.58
C GLY A 150 6.52 6.01 42.41
N ALA A 151 7.54 6.29 41.60
CA ALA A 151 7.37 7.06 40.37
C ALA A 151 6.60 6.24 39.32
N GLY A 152 5.81 6.92 38.49
CA GLY A 152 5.27 6.35 37.26
C GLY A 152 6.35 6.24 36.19
N GLY A 153 6.22 5.26 35.30
CA GLY A 153 7.11 5.08 34.17
C GLY A 153 6.75 6.00 33.00
N ASP A 154 7.74 6.34 32.18
CA ASP A 154 7.52 7.12 30.96
C ASP A 154 6.81 6.28 29.88
N GLY A 155 6.00 6.92 29.04
CA GLY A 155 5.44 6.30 27.85
C GLY A 155 6.50 6.16 26.74
N GLY A 156 6.42 5.07 25.97
CA GLY A 156 7.26 4.84 24.82
C GLY A 156 6.90 5.74 23.63
N ASN A 157 7.88 6.05 22.79
CA ASN A 157 7.64 6.84 21.58
C ASN A 157 6.85 6.05 20.52
N GLY A 158 6.07 6.76 19.70
CA GLY A 158 5.48 6.18 18.51
C GLY A 158 6.53 5.89 17.44
N GLY A 159 6.30 4.85 16.65
CA GLY A 159 7.13 4.51 15.51
C GLY A 159 6.91 5.46 14.34
N ASN A 160 7.95 5.73 13.58
CA ASN A 160 7.84 6.47 12.32
C ASN A 160 7.05 5.63 11.30
N SER A 161 6.36 6.27 10.37
CA SER A 161 5.79 5.54 9.23
C SER A 161 6.85 5.20 8.18
N GLY A 162 6.50 4.30 7.27
CA GLY A 162 7.25 4.08 6.04
C GLY A 162 6.96 5.14 4.98
N ASN A 163 7.91 5.31 4.07
CA ASN A 163 7.77 6.10 2.85
C ASN A 163 6.88 5.38 1.84
N GLY A 164 6.21 6.13 0.96
CA GLY A 164 5.60 5.56 -0.23
C GLY A 164 6.66 5.19 -1.27
N GLY A 165 6.41 4.14 -2.04
CA GLY A 165 7.26 3.76 -3.17
C GLY A 165 7.06 4.68 -4.37
N ASN A 166 8.06 4.75 -5.24
CA ASN A 166 8.02 5.52 -6.47
C ASN A 166 7.20 4.80 -7.55
N GLY A 167 6.59 5.55 -8.46
CA GLY A 167 6.03 4.98 -9.69
C GLY A 167 7.15 4.55 -10.66
N GLY A 168 6.88 3.54 -11.49
CA GLY A 168 7.85 2.99 -12.44
C GLY A 168 7.81 3.69 -13.80
N LYS A 169 8.50 3.12 -14.78
CA LYS A 169 8.36 3.48 -16.20
C LYS A 169 7.42 2.50 -16.89
N VAL A 170 6.32 3.01 -17.42
CA VAL A 170 5.36 2.21 -18.19
C VAL A 170 5.39 2.65 -19.64
N VAL A 171 5.51 1.69 -20.55
CA VAL A 171 5.41 1.91 -22.00
C VAL A 171 4.25 1.09 -22.52
N ILE A 172 3.30 1.73 -23.19
CA ILE A 172 2.15 1.06 -23.80
C ILE A 172 2.30 1.17 -25.30
N LYS A 173 2.32 0.04 -26.00
CA LYS A 173 2.35 -0.04 -27.46
C LYS A 173 1.04 -0.65 -27.92
N CYS A 174 0.29 0.04 -28.77
CA CYS A 174 -0.92 -0.51 -29.36
C CYS A 174 -0.80 -0.49 -30.88
N GLN A 175 -1.14 -1.59 -31.57
CA GLN A 175 -1.01 -1.63 -33.04
C GLN A 175 -2.28 -1.15 -33.75
N LYS A 176 -3.46 -1.36 -33.15
CA LYS A 176 -4.76 -0.97 -33.71
C LYS A 176 -5.67 -0.44 -32.61
N MET A 177 -6.16 0.79 -32.77
CA MET A 177 -7.11 1.46 -31.87
C MET A 177 -8.18 2.20 -32.68
N ASN A 178 -9.15 1.46 -33.22
CA ASN A 178 -10.23 2.08 -33.99
C ASN A 178 -11.25 2.68 -33.01
N ASP A 179 -11.24 4.00 -32.85
CA ASP A 179 -12.16 4.79 -32.00
C ASP A 179 -12.01 4.62 -30.48
N TYR A 180 -11.01 3.85 -30.02
CA TYR A 180 -10.72 3.64 -28.60
C TYR A 180 -9.53 4.46 -28.11
N GLN A 181 -9.54 4.82 -26.82
CA GLN A 181 -8.47 5.58 -26.17
C GLN A 181 -7.82 4.81 -25.01
N ILE A 182 -6.55 5.12 -24.78
CA ILE A 182 -5.81 4.71 -23.59
C ILE A 182 -5.53 5.97 -22.76
N ILE A 183 -5.99 5.99 -21.51
CA ILE A 183 -5.69 7.06 -20.56
C ILE A 183 -4.75 6.51 -19.49
N GLY A 184 -3.57 7.12 -19.40
CA GLY A 184 -2.59 6.84 -18.36
C GLY A 184 -2.66 7.88 -17.24
N GLU A 185 -2.59 7.42 -15.99
CA GLU A 185 -2.45 8.26 -14.81
C GLU A 185 -1.26 7.83 -13.96
N CYS A 186 -0.42 8.80 -13.58
CA CYS A 186 0.65 8.58 -12.60
C CYS A 186 0.29 9.27 -11.27
N LYS A 187 0.28 8.50 -10.18
CA LYS A 187 0.07 9.01 -8.82
C LYS A 187 1.31 8.85 -7.96
N GLN A 188 1.43 9.70 -6.95
CA GLN A 188 2.39 9.48 -5.87
C GLN A 188 1.82 8.47 -4.89
N ALA A 189 2.63 7.50 -4.49
CA ALA A 189 2.23 6.60 -3.43
C ALA A 189 2.25 7.37 -2.09
N PRO A 190 1.19 7.26 -1.27
CA PRO A 190 1.19 7.89 0.04
C PRO A 190 2.17 7.18 0.99
N CYS A 191 2.73 7.94 1.94
CA CYS A 191 3.40 7.36 3.10
C CYS A 191 2.40 6.69 4.05
N GLY A 192 2.91 5.99 5.06
CA GLY A 192 2.09 5.52 6.17
C GLY A 192 1.76 6.63 7.16
N ASN A 193 0.87 6.34 8.11
CA ASN A 193 0.60 7.21 9.24
C ASN A 193 1.65 7.01 10.33
N ALA A 194 2.11 8.09 10.97
CA ALA A 194 3.01 8.00 12.10
C ALA A 194 2.31 7.41 13.33
N GLY A 195 3.05 6.62 14.12
CA GLY A 195 2.56 6.07 15.38
C GLY A 195 2.44 7.15 16.46
N ALA A 196 1.40 7.07 17.28
CA ALA A 196 1.27 7.96 18.43
C ALA A 196 2.21 7.53 19.58
N GLY A 197 2.68 8.50 20.36
CA GLY A 197 3.38 8.22 21.62
C GLY A 197 2.47 7.57 22.66
N GLY A 198 3.06 6.78 23.55
CA GLY A 198 2.42 6.24 24.74
C GLY A 198 2.28 7.29 25.83
N ARG A 199 1.28 7.14 26.69
CA ARG A 199 1.08 8.02 27.85
C ARG A 199 2.08 7.70 28.94
N GLY A 200 2.51 8.69 29.70
CA GLY A 200 3.26 8.45 30.94
C GLY A 200 2.35 7.87 32.04
N GLY A 201 2.89 7.01 32.89
CA GLY A 201 2.21 6.45 34.05
C GLY A 201 2.06 7.46 35.17
N ALA A 202 0.99 7.35 35.96
CA ALA A 202 0.81 8.20 37.14
C ALA A 202 1.83 7.82 38.23
N GLY A 203 2.23 8.77 39.07
CA GLY A 203 2.98 8.47 40.29
C GLY A 203 2.08 7.82 41.34
N GLY A 204 2.65 6.95 42.16
CA GLY A 204 1.96 6.34 43.30
C GLY A 204 1.70 7.36 44.40
N SER A 205 0.64 7.15 45.17
CA SER A 205 0.36 7.92 46.37
C SER A 205 1.37 7.64 47.47
N GLY A 206 1.59 8.59 48.38
CA GLY A 206 2.55 8.46 49.48
C GLY A 206 2.90 9.80 50.11
N LYS A 207 3.86 9.81 51.04
CA LYS A 207 4.36 11.04 51.68
C LYS A 207 5.89 11.12 51.59
N PRO A 208 6.44 11.77 50.55
CA PRO A 208 5.74 12.46 49.45
C PRO A 208 5.15 11.51 48.39
N PRO A 209 4.20 11.97 47.55
CA PRO A 209 3.73 11.19 46.41
C PRO A 209 4.84 11.03 45.35
N GLY A 210 4.74 9.99 44.55
CA GLY A 210 5.62 9.75 43.40
C GLY A 210 5.36 10.72 42.26
N ALA A 211 6.38 11.00 41.46
CA ALA A 211 6.23 11.77 40.24
C ALA A 211 5.54 10.93 39.14
N GLY A 212 4.74 11.56 38.29
CA GLY A 212 4.25 10.92 37.07
C GLY A 212 5.34 10.83 35.99
N GLY A 213 5.22 9.83 35.12
CA GLY A 213 6.04 9.69 33.93
C GLY A 213 5.65 10.67 32.82
N LYS A 214 6.57 10.90 31.90
CA LYS A 214 6.38 11.71 30.70
C LYS A 214 5.69 10.87 29.62
N SER A 215 4.90 11.53 28.78
CA SER A 215 4.39 10.87 27.57
C SER A 215 5.48 10.78 26.51
N GLY A 216 5.43 9.71 25.70
CA GLY A 216 6.31 9.54 24.55
C GLY A 216 5.96 10.52 23.43
N SER A 217 6.90 10.79 22.53
CA SER A 217 6.66 11.58 21.33
C SER A 217 5.92 10.76 20.27
N ASN A 218 5.15 11.44 19.41
CA ASN A 218 4.67 10.81 18.18
C ASN A 218 5.85 10.49 17.25
N GLY A 219 5.66 9.50 16.39
CA GLY A 219 6.57 9.22 15.29
C GLY A 219 6.51 10.31 14.22
N VAL A 220 7.44 10.23 13.28
CA VAL A 220 7.54 11.13 12.13
C VAL A 220 6.88 10.49 10.90
N LEU A 221 6.18 11.31 10.12
CA LEU A 221 5.63 10.89 8.83
C LEU A 221 6.75 10.64 7.81
N GLY A 222 6.54 9.64 6.97
CA GLY A 222 7.38 9.33 5.83
C GLY A 222 7.12 10.28 4.68
N LEU A 223 7.93 10.16 3.64
CA LEU A 223 7.74 10.89 2.40
C LEU A 223 6.81 10.11 1.47
N SER A 224 5.97 10.83 0.72
CA SER A 224 5.29 10.24 -0.43
C SER A 224 6.31 9.87 -1.50
N GLY A 225 5.99 8.85 -2.30
CA GLY A 225 6.83 8.47 -3.43
C GLY A 225 6.77 9.47 -4.58
N GLU A 226 7.70 9.34 -5.51
CA GLU A 226 7.71 10.09 -6.76
C GLU A 226 6.71 9.51 -7.77
N LYS A 227 6.22 10.37 -8.67
CA LYS A 227 5.37 9.90 -9.78
C LYS A 227 6.24 9.18 -10.82
N GLY A 228 5.72 8.07 -11.33
CA GLY A 228 6.31 7.39 -12.49
C GLY A 228 5.98 8.09 -13.81
N THR A 229 6.24 7.38 -14.90
CA THR A 229 5.90 7.83 -16.26
C THR A 229 5.05 6.78 -16.98
N ILE A 230 4.16 7.23 -17.84
CA ILE A 230 3.44 6.40 -18.80
C ILE A 230 3.67 7.01 -20.18
N ASP A 231 4.24 6.23 -21.09
CA ASP A 231 4.45 6.59 -22.48
C ASP A 231 3.53 5.73 -23.37
N ILE A 232 2.63 6.38 -24.10
CA ILE A 232 1.63 5.71 -24.94
C ILE A 232 2.03 5.89 -26.40
N ASN A 233 2.39 4.78 -27.03
CA ASN A 233 2.81 4.68 -28.42
C ASN A 233 1.70 3.98 -29.23
N PRO A 234 0.78 4.75 -29.82
CA PRO A 234 -0.32 4.24 -30.63
C PRO A 234 0.11 3.74 -32.01
#